data_AF-A0A3L6T6X1-F1
#
_entry.id   AF-A0A3L6T6X1-F1
#
_cell.length_a   1.000
_cell.length_b   1.000
_cell.length_c   1.000
_cell.angle_alpha   90.00
_cell.angle_beta   90.00
_cell.angle_gamma   90.00
#
_symmetry.space_group_name_H-M   'P 1'
#
loop_
_entity.id
_entity.type
_entity.pdbx_description
1 polymer ?
#
loop_
_entity_poly.entity_id
_entity_poly.type
_entity_poly.pdbx_seq_one_letter_code
_entity_poly.pdbx_strand_id
1 'polypeptide(L)'
;MGLTNAQDDGNATNHMFAVELDTVQNIEFRDINANHVGIDINSLSSVLSNDTGYYHDKNGSFQNLRLISREAMQVWVDYDGVTMQINVTVAPIAMVKPKKPLLSCIYNLSTMLVEPSYIGFSSATGPGNSRHYVLGWSFVMNRPAPVIDVTKLPKLPQIGSKPRSKVLEITLPIASAALVLAVGIVSILLVRRRLRYTELREDWESKFGPHRFAYKDLFHATKGFQDKHLLGAGGFGMVYRGELQKSRVEVAVPWVKARDERVHGRDCEYRPHQAP
;
A
#
# COMPACT_ATOMS: atom_id res chain seq x y z
N MET A 1 9.44 19.66 19.93
CA MET A 1 8.38 20.47 20.58
C MET A 1 8.44 21.97 20.28
N GLY A 2 9.09 22.42 19.18
CA GLY A 2 9.06 23.85 18.78
C GLY A 2 9.77 24.80 19.75
N LEU A 3 10.78 24.29 20.46
CA LEU A 3 11.45 24.97 21.56
C LEU A 3 12.90 25.38 21.23
N THR A 4 13.62 24.53 20.50
CA THR A 4 14.96 24.79 19.97
C THR A 4 15.02 24.39 18.48
N ASN A 5 16.11 24.72 17.80
CA ASN A 5 16.43 24.21 16.48
C ASN A 5 17.77 23.44 16.50
N ALA A 6 18.08 22.73 15.42
CA ALA A 6 19.27 21.87 15.35
C ALA A 6 20.61 22.63 15.46
N GLN A 7 20.63 23.95 15.29
CA GLN A 7 21.85 24.76 15.39
C GLN A 7 22.10 25.30 16.81
N ASP A 8 21.05 25.52 17.58
CA ASP A 8 21.14 26.11 18.93
C ASP A 8 20.80 25.13 20.05
N ASP A 9 20.42 23.88 19.77
CA ASP A 9 20.15 22.89 20.80
C ASP A 9 21.35 22.67 21.74
N GLY A 10 21.14 22.83 23.04
CA GLY A 10 22.18 22.78 24.07
C GLY A 10 22.91 24.10 24.32
N ASN A 11 22.59 25.17 23.58
CA ASN A 11 23.21 26.47 23.79
C ASN A 11 22.69 27.13 25.08
N ALA A 12 23.60 27.53 25.96
CA ALA A 12 23.28 28.20 27.22
C ALA A 12 22.50 29.52 27.03
N THR A 13 22.57 30.15 25.85
CA THR A 13 21.83 31.37 25.52
C THR A 13 20.38 31.14 25.11
N ASN A 14 19.89 29.89 25.13
CA ASN A 14 18.48 29.59 24.83
C ASN A 14 17.54 30.04 25.95
N HIS A 15 18.06 30.16 27.19
CA HIS A 15 17.32 30.62 28.37
C HIS A 15 15.99 29.87 28.58
N MET A 16 16.01 28.55 28.39
CA MET A 16 14.81 27.72 28.33
C MET A 16 14.84 26.60 29.37
N PHE A 17 13.72 26.47 30.09
CA PHE A 17 13.39 25.33 30.93
C PHE A 17 12.05 24.74 30.46
N ALA A 18 11.99 23.42 30.31
CA ALA A 18 10.75 22.70 30.06
C ALA A 18 10.64 21.43 30.90
N VAL A 19 9.41 21.03 31.17
CA VAL A 19 9.08 19.67 31.62
C VAL A 19 8.34 19.02 30.47
N GLU A 20 8.93 17.98 29.91
CA GLU A 20 8.40 17.30 28.73
C GLU A 20 7.56 16.08 29.10
N LEU A 21 6.58 15.80 28.23
CA LEU A 21 5.78 14.58 28.25
C LEU A 21 5.91 13.94 26.87
N ASP A 22 6.92 13.10 26.68
CA ASP A 22 7.26 12.57 25.37
C ASP A 22 6.61 11.22 25.07
N THR A 23 6.00 11.15 23.89
CA THR A 23 5.27 10.00 23.35
C THR A 23 5.97 9.36 22.15
N VAL A 24 7.15 9.86 21.78
CA VAL A 24 7.98 9.37 20.69
C VAL A 24 9.38 9.14 21.26
N GLN A 25 10.12 8.18 20.67
CA GLN A 25 11.52 7.98 21.04
C GLN A 25 12.41 8.53 19.92
N ASN A 26 13.11 9.62 20.22
CA ASN A 26 14.11 10.25 19.40
C ASN A 26 15.51 9.86 19.88
N ILE A 27 16.17 8.96 19.13
CA ILE A 27 17.53 8.50 19.46
C ILE A 27 18.53 9.66 19.48
N GLU A 28 18.32 10.67 18.62
CA GLU A 28 19.15 11.87 18.55
C GLU A 28 19.15 12.70 19.84
N PHE A 29 18.04 12.69 20.59
CA PHE A 29 17.88 13.38 21.88
C PHE A 29 18.07 12.46 23.08
N ARG A 30 18.49 11.20 22.83
CA ARG A 30 18.81 10.19 23.85
C ARG A 30 17.62 9.80 24.71
N ASP A 31 16.42 9.82 24.12
CA ASP A 31 15.19 9.41 24.78
C ASP A 31 15.28 7.98 25.30
N ILE A 32 14.90 7.80 26.57
CA ILE A 32 14.94 6.50 27.23
C ILE A 32 13.90 5.52 26.65
N ASN A 33 12.76 6.03 26.16
CA ASN A 33 11.70 5.30 25.46
C ASN A 33 10.62 6.27 24.94
N ALA A 34 9.59 5.75 24.28
CA ALA A 34 8.47 6.52 23.73
C ALA A 34 7.33 6.82 24.73
N ASN A 35 7.63 6.90 26.04
CA ASN A 35 6.65 7.15 27.10
C ASN A 35 7.33 7.68 28.38
N HIS A 36 7.97 8.82 28.29
CA HIS A 36 8.76 9.35 29.40
C HIS A 36 8.37 10.80 29.77
N VAL A 37 8.74 11.16 30.99
CA VAL A 37 8.69 12.54 31.49
C VAL A 37 10.12 12.99 31.65
N GLY A 38 10.41 14.21 31.23
CA GLY A 38 11.76 14.76 31.20
C GLY A 38 11.85 16.18 31.75
N ILE A 39 13.06 16.58 32.15
CA ILE A 39 13.40 17.96 32.48
C ILE A 39 14.43 18.41 31.45
N ASP A 40 14.06 19.44 30.70
CA ASP A 40 14.86 20.00 29.63
C ASP A 40 15.41 21.35 30.05
N ILE A 41 16.71 21.55 29.85
CA ILE A 41 17.39 22.80 30.14
C ILE A 41 18.25 23.15 28.93
N ASN A 42 17.84 24.17 28.19
CA ASN A 42 18.49 24.67 26.98
C ASN A 42 18.70 23.66 25.82
N SER A 43 18.27 22.40 25.97
CA SER A 43 18.37 21.32 24.98
C SER A 43 17.11 20.46 25.03
N LEU A 44 16.80 19.79 23.91
CA LEU A 44 15.81 18.70 23.83
C LEU A 44 16.33 17.39 24.42
N SER A 45 17.62 17.27 24.72
CA SER A 45 18.15 16.15 25.52
C SER A 45 17.90 16.46 26.99
N SER A 46 16.90 15.80 27.57
CA SER A 46 16.58 15.83 28.99
C SER A 46 17.83 15.70 29.89
N VAL A 47 17.96 16.59 30.89
CA VAL A 47 18.99 16.45 31.95
C VAL A 47 18.62 15.36 32.95
N LEU A 48 17.32 15.07 33.07
CA LEU A 48 16.79 14.01 33.90
C LEU A 48 15.46 13.54 33.30
N SER A 49 15.33 12.23 33.08
CA SER A 49 14.09 11.63 32.57
C SER A 49 13.78 10.31 33.29
N ASN A 50 12.51 9.91 33.25
CA ASN A 50 12.04 8.65 33.82
C ASN A 50 10.79 8.16 33.09
N ASP A 51 10.50 6.86 33.18
CA ASP A 51 9.26 6.27 32.69
C ASP A 51 8.07 7.06 33.23
N THR A 52 7.05 7.28 32.40
CA THR A 52 5.85 7.97 32.87
C THR A 52 5.14 7.12 33.90
N GLY A 53 5.02 7.63 35.12
CA GLY A 53 4.36 6.91 36.21
C GLY A 53 4.37 7.69 37.52
N TYR A 54 3.96 7.01 38.58
CA TYR A 54 3.92 7.58 39.91
C TYR A 54 4.23 6.55 41.00
N TYR A 55 4.70 7.01 42.15
CA TYR A 55 4.91 6.15 43.30
C TYR A 55 3.69 6.18 44.21
N HIS A 56 3.13 5.01 44.51
CA HIS A 56 1.96 4.91 45.38
C HIS A 56 2.34 5.12 46.85
N ASP A 57 1.68 6.07 47.53
CA ASP A 57 2.09 6.53 48.86
C ASP A 57 2.08 5.46 49.97
N LYS A 58 1.26 4.40 49.84
CA LYS A 58 1.12 3.38 50.90
C LYS A 58 2.29 2.40 50.94
N ASN A 59 2.83 2.04 49.79
CA ASN A 59 3.78 0.94 49.63
C ASN A 59 5.03 1.34 48.83
N GLY A 60 5.09 2.56 48.29
CA GLY A 60 6.19 3.06 47.49
C GLY A 60 6.33 2.39 46.12
N SER A 61 5.37 1.56 45.70
CA SER A 61 5.45 0.87 44.41
C SER A 61 5.30 1.85 43.25
N PHE A 62 6.14 1.72 42.24
CA PHE A 62 5.99 2.46 40.99
C PHE A 62 4.81 1.92 40.17
N GLN A 63 3.95 2.82 39.71
CA GLN A 63 2.78 2.55 38.89
C GLN A 63 2.97 3.21 37.53
N ASN A 64 3.05 2.38 36.49
CA ASN A 64 3.24 2.83 35.12
C ASN A 64 1.99 3.53 34.58
N LEU A 65 2.20 4.65 33.89
CA LEU A 65 1.19 5.38 33.14
C LEU A 65 1.58 5.40 31.67
N ARG A 66 0.58 5.40 30.78
CA ARG A 66 0.81 5.57 29.34
C ARG A 66 0.30 6.93 28.90
N LEU A 67 1.17 7.81 28.42
CA LEU A 67 0.79 9.15 27.94
C LEU A 67 -0.23 9.08 26.79
N ILE A 68 -0.15 8.04 25.95
CA ILE A 68 -1.09 7.79 24.85
C ILE A 68 -2.35 7.02 25.25
N SER A 69 -2.61 6.83 26.55
CA SER A 69 -3.79 6.11 27.06
C SER A 69 -5.12 6.79 26.76
N ARG A 70 -5.10 8.10 26.44
CA ARG A 70 -6.26 8.99 26.35
C ARG A 70 -6.97 9.23 27.69
N GLU A 71 -6.34 8.83 28.78
CA GLU A 71 -6.78 9.18 30.12
C GLU A 71 -6.15 10.51 30.54
N ALA A 72 -6.94 11.36 31.18
CA ALA A 72 -6.44 12.62 31.68
C ALA A 72 -5.50 12.39 32.87
N MET A 73 -4.38 13.09 32.86
CA MET A 73 -3.38 13.07 33.93
C MET A 73 -3.21 14.49 34.48
N GLN A 74 -2.71 14.58 35.70
CA GLN A 74 -2.30 15.84 36.30
C GLN A 74 -0.78 15.83 36.51
N VAL A 75 -0.15 16.94 36.14
CA VAL A 75 1.29 17.17 36.32
C VAL A 75 1.45 18.33 37.29
N TRP A 76 2.32 18.15 38.27
CA TRP A 76 2.76 19.19 39.20
C TRP A 76 4.24 19.47 38.93
N VAL A 77 4.57 20.75 38.78
CA VAL A 77 5.95 21.23 38.67
C VAL A 77 6.13 22.24 39.79
N ASP A 78 6.93 21.89 40.79
CA ASP A 78 7.25 22.78 41.90
C ASP A 78 8.72 23.14 41.86
N TYR A 79 9.01 24.41 42.10
CA TYR A 79 10.36 24.91 42.27
C TYR A 79 10.49 25.61 43.62
N ASP A 80 11.45 25.17 44.42
CA ASP A 80 11.87 25.84 45.64
C ASP A 80 13.15 26.64 45.35
N GLY A 81 13.04 27.98 45.35
CA GLY A 81 14.15 28.87 45.06
C GLY A 81 15.24 28.92 46.14
N VAL A 82 14.95 28.45 47.37
CA VAL A 82 15.95 28.40 48.46
C VAL A 82 16.85 27.17 48.30
N THR A 83 16.23 26.02 48.06
CA THR A 83 16.96 24.74 47.88
C THR A 83 17.35 24.49 46.42
N MET A 84 16.89 25.34 45.50
CA MET A 84 17.03 25.18 44.04
C MET A 84 16.45 23.85 43.55
N GLN A 85 15.47 23.31 44.27
CA GLN A 85 14.91 21.99 44.00
C GLN A 85 13.77 22.10 42.99
N ILE A 86 13.87 21.37 41.89
CA ILE A 86 12.80 21.16 40.92
C ILE A 86 12.21 19.77 41.18
N ASN A 87 10.89 19.71 41.40
CA ASN A 87 10.15 18.47 41.55
C ASN A 87 9.07 18.36 40.48
N VAL A 88 9.06 17.25 39.76
CA VAL A 88 8.01 16.90 38.80
C VAL A 88 7.26 15.70 39.32
N THR A 89 5.94 15.82 39.45
CA THR A 89 5.05 14.73 39.86
C THR A 89 3.98 14.56 38.80
N VAL A 90 3.63 13.31 38.48
CA VAL A 90 2.56 12.96 37.55
C VAL A 90 1.64 11.96 38.23
N ALA A 91 0.33 12.02 37.98
CA ALA A 91 -0.63 11.01 38.42
C ALA A 91 -1.89 11.04 37.55
N PRO A 92 -2.75 10.00 37.57
CA PRO A 92 -4.10 10.09 37.00
C PRO A 92 -4.88 11.27 37.58
N ILE A 93 -5.80 11.84 36.78
CA ILE A 93 -6.68 12.92 37.24
C ILE A 93 -7.52 12.45 38.44
N ALA A 94 -7.85 13.39 39.34
CA ALA A 94 -8.60 13.16 40.58
C ALA A 94 -7.88 12.32 41.66
N MET A 95 -6.60 11.99 41.46
CA MET A 95 -5.75 11.47 42.51
C MET A 95 -5.12 12.61 43.31
N VAL A 96 -4.92 12.40 44.62
CA VAL A 96 -4.10 13.30 45.44
C VAL A 96 -2.65 13.24 44.92
N LYS A 97 -1.98 14.39 44.86
CA LYS A 97 -0.57 14.48 44.47
C LYS A 97 0.29 13.48 45.26
N PRO A 98 0.96 12.53 44.60
CA PRO A 98 1.90 11.60 45.25
C PRO A 98 2.96 12.34 46.06
N LYS A 99 3.35 11.78 47.22
CA LYS A 99 4.36 12.40 48.10
C LYS A 99 5.76 12.33 47.50
N LYS A 100 6.07 11.23 46.82
CA LYS A 100 7.37 11.04 46.16
C LYS A 100 7.26 11.56 44.72
N PRO A 101 8.06 12.58 44.34
CA PRO A 101 8.07 13.08 42.98
C PRO A 101 8.60 12.02 42.01
N LEU A 102 8.21 12.11 40.75
CA LEU A 102 8.72 11.28 39.67
C LEU A 102 10.17 11.66 39.35
N LEU A 103 10.42 12.96 39.18
CA LEU A 103 11.73 13.56 38.93
C LEU A 103 12.04 14.57 40.02
N SER A 104 13.29 14.60 40.45
CA SER A 104 13.78 15.57 41.44
C SER A 104 15.23 15.91 41.12
N CYS A 105 15.52 17.17 40.85
CA CYS A 105 16.89 17.64 40.60
C CYS A 105 17.14 19.01 41.25
N ILE A 106 18.41 19.31 41.51
CA ILE A 106 18.85 20.60 42.03
C ILE A 106 19.38 21.41 40.85
N TYR A 107 18.75 22.53 40.55
CA TYR A 107 19.18 23.44 39.49
C TYR A 107 18.75 24.87 39.79
N ASN A 108 19.69 25.81 39.69
CA ASN A 108 19.38 27.22 39.93
C ASN A 108 18.71 27.85 38.71
N LEU A 109 17.38 27.98 38.72
CA LEU A 109 16.66 28.61 37.60
C LEU A 109 17.02 30.08 37.41
N SER A 110 17.58 30.77 38.42
CA SER A 110 17.95 32.19 38.29
C SER A 110 19.16 32.42 37.38
N THR A 111 19.94 31.39 37.08
CA THR A 111 21.07 31.50 36.13
C THR A 111 20.61 31.37 34.68
N MET A 112 19.40 30.88 34.46
CA MET A 112 18.86 30.58 33.14
C MET A 112 17.70 31.50 32.76
N LEU A 113 16.75 31.77 33.68
CA LEU A 113 15.63 32.67 33.42
C LEU A 113 16.09 34.12 33.34
N VAL A 114 15.66 34.81 32.28
CA VAL A 114 15.90 36.25 32.05
C VAL A 114 14.60 37.04 32.22
N GLU A 115 14.69 38.31 32.59
CA GLU A 115 13.51 39.16 32.72
C GLU A 115 13.29 40.00 31.44
N PRO A 116 12.12 39.93 30.78
CA PRO A 116 10.95 39.09 31.11
C PRO A 116 11.11 37.63 30.61
N SER A 117 10.54 36.69 31.36
CA SER A 117 10.33 35.28 30.95
C SER A 117 8.85 34.99 30.81
N TYR A 118 8.51 34.07 29.91
CA TYR A 118 7.14 33.65 29.65
C TYR A 118 6.95 32.17 30.01
N ILE A 119 5.77 31.83 30.49
CA ILE A 119 5.37 30.45 30.78
C ILE A 119 4.15 30.08 29.96
N GLY A 120 4.12 28.84 29.48
CA GLY A 120 3.03 28.33 28.69
C GLY A 120 3.22 26.87 28.35
N PHE A 121 2.56 26.46 27.26
CA PHE A 121 2.63 25.10 26.75
C PHE A 121 3.09 25.14 25.30
N SER A 122 3.92 24.17 24.92
CA SER A 122 4.22 23.87 23.54
C SER A 122 3.92 22.40 23.27
N SER A 123 3.62 22.08 22.02
CA SER A 123 3.45 20.69 21.59
C SER A 123 3.83 20.56 20.13
N ALA A 124 4.23 19.37 19.73
CA ALA A 124 4.44 19.04 18.33
C ALA A 124 3.82 17.68 18.05
N THR A 125 3.11 17.59 16.93
CA THR A 125 2.69 16.30 16.40
C THR A 125 3.80 15.76 15.52
N GLY A 126 4.45 14.68 15.95
CA GLY A 126 5.33 13.90 15.08
C GLY A 126 4.54 13.17 13.98
N PRO A 127 5.12 12.14 13.35
CA PRO A 127 4.43 11.31 12.35
C PRO A 127 3.15 10.63 12.87
N GLY A 128 3.01 10.49 14.19
CA GLY A 128 1.84 9.93 14.85
C GLY A 128 0.65 10.91 14.91
N ASN A 129 -0.57 10.38 14.81
CA ASN A 129 -1.80 11.12 15.10
C ASN A 129 -1.98 11.33 16.61
N SER A 130 -1.19 12.22 17.19
CA SER A 130 -1.32 12.65 18.59
C SER A 130 -2.10 13.95 18.68
N ARG A 131 -2.88 14.12 19.75
CA ARG A 131 -3.54 15.39 20.09
C ARG A 131 -3.20 15.73 21.52
N HIS A 132 -2.85 16.98 21.76
CA HIS A 132 -2.41 17.47 23.05
C HIS A 132 -3.49 18.41 23.59
N TYR A 133 -4.06 18.07 24.75
CA TYR A 133 -5.14 18.84 25.36
C TYR A 133 -4.73 19.25 26.78
N VAL A 134 -4.73 20.55 27.05
CA VAL A 134 -4.65 21.10 28.41
C VAL A 134 -6.08 21.34 28.88
N LEU A 135 -6.56 20.52 29.82
CA LEU A 135 -7.94 20.62 30.33
C LEU A 135 -8.10 21.76 31.34
N GLY A 136 -7.04 22.06 32.08
CA GLY A 136 -7.00 23.12 33.07
C GLY A 136 -5.56 23.38 33.50
N TRP A 137 -5.29 24.60 33.95
CA TRP A 137 -3.98 25.03 34.40
C TRP A 137 -4.11 26.03 35.55
N SER A 138 -3.23 25.91 36.52
CA SER A 138 -3.11 26.77 37.69
C SER A 138 -1.64 27.08 37.87
N PHE A 139 -1.31 28.35 38.02
CA PHE A 139 0.07 28.80 38.17
C PHE A 139 0.14 29.91 39.22
N VAL A 140 1.19 29.86 40.03
CA VAL A 140 1.49 30.92 40.97
C VAL A 140 2.96 30.89 41.36
N MET A 141 3.49 32.06 41.71
CA MET A 141 4.84 32.23 42.23
C MET A 141 4.79 32.48 43.73
N ASN A 142 5.83 32.07 44.47
CA ASN A 142 6.06 32.37 45.89
C ASN A 142 5.01 31.80 46.88
N ARG A 143 4.12 30.92 46.42
CA ARG A 143 3.14 30.20 47.25
C ARG A 143 2.65 28.94 46.54
N PRO A 144 1.93 28.04 47.21
CA PRO A 144 1.31 26.89 46.53
C PRO A 144 0.24 27.34 45.52
N ALA A 145 0.25 26.74 44.32
CA ALA A 145 -0.76 26.99 43.30
C ALA A 145 -2.15 26.52 43.76
N PRO A 146 -3.23 27.25 43.43
CA PRO A 146 -4.59 26.79 43.68
C PRO A 146 -4.82 25.39 43.11
N VAL A 147 -5.46 24.52 43.89
CA VAL A 147 -5.84 23.17 43.44
C VAL A 147 -6.84 23.28 42.29
N ILE A 148 -6.60 22.52 41.22
CA ILE A 148 -7.52 22.46 40.08
C ILE A 148 -8.77 21.68 40.50
N ASP A 149 -9.94 22.32 40.36
CA ASP A 149 -11.22 21.66 40.57
C ASP A 149 -11.52 20.73 39.38
N VAL A 150 -11.17 19.45 39.54
CA VAL A 150 -11.31 18.42 38.49
C VAL A 150 -12.75 18.23 38.03
N THR A 151 -13.74 18.60 38.86
CA THR A 151 -15.17 18.46 38.51
C THR A 151 -15.63 19.49 37.48
N LYS A 152 -14.89 20.60 37.33
CA LYS A 152 -15.19 21.68 36.39
C LYS A 152 -14.41 21.56 35.07
N LEU A 153 -13.54 20.55 34.95
CA LEU A 153 -12.73 20.36 33.74
C LEU A 153 -13.60 19.88 32.57
N PRO A 154 -13.30 20.35 31.33
CA PRO A 154 -13.97 19.85 30.14
C PRO A 154 -13.67 18.37 29.94
N LYS A 155 -14.63 17.64 29.37
CA LYS A 155 -14.42 16.24 28.98
C LYS A 155 -13.51 16.19 27.75
N LEU A 156 -12.60 15.21 27.74
CA LEU A 156 -11.76 14.96 26.57
C LEU A 156 -12.62 14.64 25.34
N PRO A 157 -12.27 15.15 24.15
CA PRO A 157 -12.94 14.80 22.91
C PRO A 157 -12.90 13.29 22.68
N GLN A 158 -14.07 12.66 22.66
CA GLN A 158 -14.21 11.25 22.34
C GLN A 158 -13.99 11.07 20.83
N ILE A 159 -12.77 10.78 20.42
CA ILE A 159 -12.50 10.30 19.06
C ILE A 159 -12.97 8.84 19.02
N GLY A 160 -14.24 8.65 18.72
CA GLY A 160 -14.78 7.35 18.35
C GLY A 160 -13.96 6.73 17.22
N SER A 161 -13.95 5.40 17.14
CA SER A 161 -13.39 4.70 15.98
C SER A 161 -13.95 5.34 14.70
N LYS A 162 -13.08 5.79 13.79
CA LYS A 162 -13.52 6.23 12.46
C LYS A 162 -14.46 5.14 11.90
N PRO A 163 -15.63 5.49 11.34
CA PRO A 163 -16.46 4.48 10.69
C PRO A 163 -15.59 3.76 9.65
N ARG A 164 -15.63 2.43 9.67
CA ARG A 164 -14.92 1.62 8.66
C ARG A 164 -15.34 2.15 7.29
N SER A 165 -14.36 2.41 6.44
CA SER A 165 -14.62 2.86 5.07
C SER A 165 -15.46 1.80 4.35
N LYS A 166 -16.72 2.11 4.05
CA LYS A 166 -17.60 1.24 3.26
C LYS A 166 -17.23 1.18 1.78
N VAL A 167 -16.15 1.87 1.37
CA VAL A 167 -15.66 1.85 0.00
C VAL A 167 -15.35 0.42 -0.44
N LEU A 168 -14.75 -0.41 0.41
CA LEU A 168 -14.47 -1.80 0.04
C LEU A 168 -15.76 -2.63 -0.11
N GLU A 169 -16.76 -2.41 0.74
CA GLU A 169 -18.07 -3.07 0.67
C GLU A 169 -18.85 -2.71 -0.60
N ILE A 170 -18.67 -1.49 -1.12
CA ILE A 170 -19.36 -1.00 -2.33
C ILE A 170 -18.57 -1.35 -3.60
N THR A 171 -17.24 -1.17 -3.59
CA THR A 171 -16.40 -1.36 -4.78
C THR A 171 -16.28 -2.83 -5.17
N LEU A 172 -16.25 -3.75 -4.20
CA LEU A 172 -16.09 -5.18 -4.46
C LEU A 172 -17.26 -5.78 -5.31
N PRO A 173 -18.54 -5.59 -4.95
CA PRO A 173 -19.65 -6.12 -5.76
C PRO A 173 -19.69 -5.46 -7.16
N ILE A 174 -19.43 -4.16 -7.27
CA ILE A 174 -19.41 -3.46 -8.56
C ILE A 174 -18.31 -4.02 -9.48
N ALA A 175 -17.10 -4.18 -8.96
CA ALA A 175 -15.98 -4.75 -9.71
C ALA A 175 -16.26 -6.21 -10.11
N SER A 176 -16.85 -7.01 -9.24
CA SER A 176 -17.22 -8.40 -9.56
C SER A 176 -18.29 -8.48 -10.64
N ALA A 177 -19.32 -7.63 -10.60
CA ALA A 177 -20.39 -7.63 -11.59
C ALA A 177 -19.84 -7.20 -12.96
N ALA A 178 -18.99 -6.18 -12.99
CA ALA A 178 -18.32 -5.73 -14.21
C ALA A 178 -17.44 -6.85 -14.83
N LEU A 179 -16.71 -7.58 -13.99
CA LEU A 179 -15.88 -8.70 -14.44
C LEU A 179 -16.73 -9.84 -15.04
N VAL A 180 -17.82 -10.22 -14.38
CA VAL A 180 -18.73 -11.28 -14.87
C VAL A 180 -19.36 -10.87 -16.21
N LEU A 181 -19.79 -9.62 -16.35
CA LEU A 181 -20.33 -9.10 -17.61
C LEU A 181 -19.28 -9.12 -18.72
N ALA A 182 -18.05 -8.68 -18.44
CA ALA A 182 -16.97 -8.69 -19.41
C ALA A 182 -16.64 -10.11 -19.90
N VAL A 183 -16.55 -11.07 -18.98
CA VAL A 183 -16.33 -12.49 -19.32
C VAL A 183 -17.48 -13.04 -20.17
N GLY A 184 -18.73 -12.75 -19.78
CA GLY A 184 -19.92 -13.18 -20.54
C GLY A 184 -19.92 -12.65 -21.98
N ILE A 185 -19.60 -11.36 -22.16
CA ILE A 185 -19.48 -10.75 -23.49
C ILE A 185 -18.40 -11.44 -24.31
N VAL A 186 -17.21 -11.65 -23.74
CA VAL A 186 -16.09 -12.33 -24.42
C VAL A 186 -16.48 -13.76 -24.81
N SER A 187 -17.11 -14.52 -23.91
CA SER A 187 -17.60 -15.88 -24.20
C SER A 187 -18.61 -15.89 -25.35
N ILE A 188 -19.58 -14.97 -25.36
CA ILE A 188 -20.56 -14.85 -26.45
C ILE A 188 -19.87 -14.54 -27.77
N LEU A 189 -18.91 -13.61 -27.78
CA LEU A 189 -18.15 -13.26 -28.98
C LEU A 189 -17.33 -14.46 -29.51
N LEU A 190 -16.70 -15.23 -28.61
CA LEU A 190 -15.96 -16.44 -28.99
C LEU A 190 -16.87 -17.54 -29.54
N VAL A 191 -18.04 -17.76 -28.95
CA VAL A 191 -19.03 -18.73 -29.46
C VAL A 191 -19.56 -18.30 -30.83
N ARG A 192 -19.96 -17.04 -31.00
CA ARG A 192 -20.39 -16.51 -32.30
C ARG A 192 -19.31 -16.64 -33.37
N ARG A 193 -18.05 -16.39 -32.99
CA ARG A 193 -16.90 -16.60 -33.88
C ARG A 193 -16.80 -18.08 -34.29
N ARG A 194 -16.81 -19.00 -33.33
CA ARG A 194 -16.77 -20.46 -33.59
C ARG A 194 -17.89 -20.91 -34.53
N LEU A 195 -19.13 -20.47 -34.30
CA LEU A 195 -20.29 -20.84 -35.11
C LEU A 195 -20.19 -20.37 -36.56
N ARG A 196 -19.69 -19.15 -36.81
CA ARG A 196 -19.40 -18.71 -38.19
C ARG A 196 -18.34 -19.57 -38.88
N TYR A 197 -17.30 -19.98 -38.16
CA TYR A 197 -16.25 -20.84 -38.74
C TYR A 197 -16.73 -22.27 -38.97
N THR A 198 -17.74 -22.76 -38.23
CA THR A 198 -18.34 -24.06 -38.50
C THR A 198 -19.27 -24.04 -39.71
N GLU A 199 -19.98 -22.94 -39.98
CA GLU A 199 -20.76 -22.78 -41.22
C GLU A 199 -19.87 -22.74 -42.47
N LEU A 200 -18.63 -22.27 -42.35
CA LEU A 200 -17.66 -22.30 -43.46
C LEU A 200 -17.04 -23.67 -43.70
N ARG A 201 -17.27 -24.66 -42.83
CA ARG A 201 -16.73 -26.01 -43.01
C ARG A 201 -17.77 -26.86 -43.72
N GLU A 202 -17.60 -27.03 -45.03
CA GLU A 202 -18.54 -27.76 -45.87
C GLU A 202 -18.51 -29.28 -45.58
N ASP A 203 -19.67 -29.94 -45.62
CA ASP A 203 -19.87 -31.33 -45.18
C ASP A 203 -18.96 -32.37 -45.87
N TRP A 204 -18.45 -32.07 -47.06
CA TRP A 204 -17.54 -32.94 -47.79
C TRP A 204 -16.13 -33.03 -47.16
N GLU A 205 -15.66 -31.98 -46.47
CA GLU A 205 -14.36 -31.97 -45.77
C GLU A 205 -14.36 -32.95 -44.58
N SER A 206 -15.52 -33.16 -43.95
CA SER A 206 -15.68 -34.08 -42.83
C SER A 206 -15.71 -35.56 -43.25
N LYS A 207 -16.05 -35.85 -44.51
CA LYS A 207 -16.28 -37.23 -44.99
C LYS A 207 -15.04 -37.84 -45.66
N PHE A 208 -14.18 -37.03 -46.27
CA PHE A 208 -13.04 -37.52 -47.05
C PHE A 208 -11.66 -37.12 -46.50
N GLY A 209 -11.59 -36.21 -45.51
CA GLY A 209 -10.32 -35.75 -44.92
C GLY A 209 -9.38 -35.07 -45.94
N PRO A 210 -8.31 -34.37 -45.50
CA PRO A 210 -7.44 -33.65 -46.40
C PRO A 210 -6.48 -34.62 -47.10
N HIS A 211 -6.94 -35.30 -48.16
CA HIS A 211 -6.05 -36.03 -49.07
C HIS A 211 -5.32 -35.03 -49.98
N ARG A 212 -4.38 -34.28 -49.39
CA ARG A 212 -3.54 -33.32 -50.10
C ARG A 212 -2.35 -34.06 -50.68
N PHE A 213 -2.25 -34.15 -51.99
CA PHE A 213 -1.04 -34.61 -52.67
C PHE A 213 -0.06 -33.45 -52.80
N ALA A 214 1.18 -33.66 -52.40
CA ALA A 214 2.20 -32.64 -52.62
C ALA A 214 2.43 -32.49 -54.13
N TYR A 215 2.71 -31.26 -54.59
CA TYR A 215 2.97 -30.99 -56.02
C TYR A 215 4.05 -31.91 -56.59
N LYS A 216 5.11 -32.19 -55.82
CA LYS A 216 6.18 -33.13 -56.23
C LYS A 216 5.64 -34.53 -56.56
N ASP A 217 4.65 -35.01 -55.82
CA ASP A 217 4.11 -36.36 -55.99
C ASP A 217 3.26 -36.40 -57.27
N LEU A 218 2.50 -35.33 -57.54
CA LEU A 218 1.75 -35.16 -58.78
C LEU A 218 2.68 -34.95 -59.99
N PHE A 219 3.75 -34.18 -59.84
CA PHE A 219 4.76 -33.95 -60.87
C PHE A 219 5.46 -35.25 -61.25
N HIS A 220 5.83 -36.09 -60.27
CA HIS A 220 6.38 -37.40 -60.55
C HIS A 220 5.34 -38.34 -61.17
N ALA A 221 4.10 -38.31 -60.68
CA ALA A 221 3.01 -39.13 -61.22
C ALA A 221 2.74 -38.83 -62.70
N THR A 222 2.74 -37.56 -63.10
CA THR A 222 2.53 -37.12 -64.50
C THR A 222 3.81 -37.08 -65.33
N LYS A 223 4.95 -37.53 -64.77
CA LYS A 223 6.28 -37.44 -65.39
C LYS A 223 6.65 -36.02 -65.86
N GLY A 224 6.26 -35.04 -65.06
CA GLY A 224 6.57 -33.63 -65.25
C GLY A 224 5.58 -32.88 -66.15
N PHE A 225 4.33 -33.32 -66.21
CA PHE A 225 3.28 -32.71 -67.05
C PHE A 225 3.69 -32.63 -68.54
N GLN A 226 4.28 -33.71 -69.06
CA GLN A 226 4.67 -33.79 -70.47
C GLN A 226 3.44 -33.98 -71.38
N ASP A 227 3.42 -33.32 -72.53
CA ASP A 227 2.28 -33.33 -73.48
C ASP A 227 1.89 -34.74 -73.95
N LYS A 228 2.84 -35.69 -73.95
CA LYS A 228 2.57 -37.11 -74.25
C LYS A 228 1.60 -37.79 -73.28
N HIS A 229 1.35 -37.18 -72.12
CA HIS A 229 0.42 -37.64 -71.10
C HIS A 229 -0.80 -36.74 -70.97
N LEU A 230 -0.98 -35.76 -71.87
CA LEU A 230 -2.16 -34.91 -71.90
C LEU A 230 -3.39 -35.73 -72.34
N LEU A 231 -4.39 -35.79 -71.48
CA LEU A 231 -5.68 -36.44 -71.75
C LEU A 231 -6.66 -35.49 -72.45
N GLY A 232 -6.55 -34.20 -72.17
CA GLY A 232 -7.39 -33.18 -72.80
C GLY A 232 -7.06 -31.76 -72.32
N ALA A 233 -7.40 -30.77 -73.15
CA ALA A 233 -7.27 -29.35 -72.83
C ALA A 233 -8.57 -28.61 -73.15
N GLY A 234 -9.02 -27.74 -72.24
CA GLY A 234 -10.24 -26.96 -72.40
C GLY A 234 -10.29 -25.75 -71.46
N GLY A 235 -11.47 -25.14 -71.31
CA GLY A 235 -11.65 -23.91 -70.51
C GLY A 235 -11.27 -24.02 -69.02
N PHE A 236 -11.09 -25.23 -68.51
CA PHE A 236 -10.71 -25.52 -67.12
C PHE A 236 -9.24 -25.92 -66.95
N GLY A 237 -8.43 -25.80 -68.01
CA GLY A 237 -7.01 -26.14 -68.01
C GLY A 237 -6.67 -27.41 -68.77
N MET A 238 -5.49 -27.95 -68.49
CA MET A 238 -4.94 -29.15 -69.12
C MET A 238 -5.01 -30.32 -68.13
N VAL A 239 -5.49 -31.48 -68.54
CA VAL A 239 -5.57 -32.66 -67.67
C VAL A 239 -4.56 -33.70 -68.12
N TYR A 240 -3.68 -34.13 -67.22
CA TYR A 240 -2.63 -35.10 -67.51
C TYR A 240 -2.91 -36.44 -66.84
N ARG A 241 -2.62 -37.53 -67.54
CA ARG A 241 -2.59 -38.88 -66.97
C ARG A 241 -1.37 -39.01 -66.07
N GLY A 242 -1.58 -39.47 -64.84
CA GLY A 242 -0.49 -39.80 -63.92
C GLY A 242 -0.75 -41.11 -63.19
N GLU A 243 0.30 -41.68 -62.60
CA GLU A 243 0.21 -42.86 -61.73
C GLU A 243 0.90 -42.54 -60.40
N LEU A 244 0.16 -42.66 -59.30
CA LEU A 244 0.69 -42.36 -57.97
C LEU A 244 1.70 -43.43 -57.56
N GLN A 245 2.96 -43.06 -57.30
CA GLN A 245 4.03 -44.01 -57.06
C GLN A 245 3.79 -44.97 -55.88
N LYS A 246 3.08 -44.51 -54.83
CA LYS A 246 2.84 -45.32 -53.62
C LYS A 246 1.69 -46.32 -53.77
N SER A 247 0.62 -45.94 -54.46
CA SER A 247 -0.59 -46.76 -54.57
C SER A 247 -0.75 -47.44 -55.94
N ARG A 248 0.06 -47.04 -56.94
CA ARG A 248 -0.05 -47.45 -58.35
C ARG A 248 -1.43 -47.21 -58.97
N VAL A 249 -2.18 -46.29 -58.39
CA VAL A 249 -3.50 -45.88 -58.90
C VAL A 249 -3.28 -44.85 -60.01
N GLU A 250 -3.94 -45.08 -61.13
CA GLU A 250 -4.01 -44.10 -62.21
C GLU A 250 -4.93 -42.94 -61.82
N VAL A 251 -4.45 -41.73 -62.04
CA VAL A 251 -5.12 -40.49 -61.69
C VAL A 251 -5.09 -39.53 -62.88
N ALA A 252 -6.11 -38.69 -62.99
CA ALA A 252 -6.19 -37.64 -63.99
C ALA A 252 -5.93 -36.30 -63.29
N VAL A 253 -4.72 -35.75 -63.43
CA VAL A 253 -4.27 -34.55 -62.72
C VAL A 253 -4.59 -33.30 -63.53
N PRO A 254 -5.55 -32.47 -63.11
CA PRO A 254 -5.77 -31.18 -63.72
C PRO A 254 -4.59 -30.25 -63.38
N TRP A 255 -4.11 -29.54 -64.39
CA TRP A 255 -3.05 -28.56 -64.31
C TRP A 255 -3.50 -27.26 -64.96
N VAL A 256 -3.41 -26.17 -64.19
CA VAL A 256 -3.65 -24.82 -64.66
C VAL A 256 -2.33 -24.07 -64.50
N LYS A 257 -1.79 -23.58 -65.61
CA LYS A 257 -0.60 -22.73 -65.59
C LYS A 257 -1.00 -21.40 -64.94
N ALA A 258 -0.49 -21.12 -63.75
CA ALA A 258 -0.76 -19.86 -63.07
C ALA A 258 -0.30 -18.69 -63.96
N ARG A 259 -1.19 -17.73 -64.23
CA ARG A 259 -0.75 -16.41 -64.71
C ARG A 259 0.00 -15.74 -63.54
N ASP A 260 1.15 -15.18 -63.86
CA ASP A 260 2.07 -14.56 -62.93
C ASP A 260 1.36 -13.50 -62.07
N GLU A 261 1.24 -13.75 -60.77
CA GLU A 261 1.26 -12.74 -59.71
C GLU A 261 1.35 -13.42 -58.33
N ARG A 262 2.57 -13.42 -57.78
CA ARG A 262 2.95 -13.52 -56.35
C ARG A 262 1.93 -14.18 -55.40
N VAL A 263 2.03 -15.50 -55.19
CA VAL A 263 1.67 -16.12 -53.90
C VAL A 263 2.63 -17.26 -53.57
N HIS A 264 3.36 -17.06 -52.48
CA HIS A 264 4.15 -18.05 -51.75
C HIS A 264 3.26 -19.23 -51.31
N GLY A 265 3.74 -20.44 -51.58
CA GLY A 265 3.38 -21.71 -50.91
C GLY A 265 1.95 -21.87 -50.39
N ARG A 266 1.03 -22.32 -51.25
CA ARG A 266 -0.19 -23.02 -50.80
C ARG A 266 -0.43 -24.22 -51.70
N ASP A 267 -0.67 -25.36 -51.07
CA ASP A 267 -0.80 -26.67 -51.72
C ASP A 267 -1.96 -26.67 -52.73
N CYS A 268 -1.71 -27.27 -53.90
CA CYS A 268 -2.70 -27.43 -54.95
C CYS A 268 -3.73 -28.51 -54.57
N GLU A 269 -5.00 -28.15 -54.68
CA GLU A 269 -6.14 -29.00 -54.34
C GLU A 269 -6.55 -29.83 -55.57
N TYR A 270 -6.64 -31.16 -55.43
CA TYR A 270 -7.08 -32.08 -56.48
C TYR A 270 -8.56 -32.43 -56.26
N ARG A 271 -9.42 -32.05 -57.21
CA ARG A 271 -10.82 -32.50 -57.30
C ARG A 271 -10.90 -33.72 -58.22
N PRO A 272 -11.28 -34.91 -57.73
CA PRO A 272 -11.67 -35.99 -58.63
C PRO A 272 -13.05 -35.69 -59.22
N HIS A 273 -13.13 -35.59 -60.55
CA HIS A 273 -14.40 -35.74 -61.26
C HIS A 273 -14.61 -37.22 -61.55
N GLN A 274 -15.72 -37.78 -61.08
CA GLN A 274 -16.25 -39.06 -61.58
C GLN A 274 -16.89 -38.79 -62.95
N ALA A 275 -16.40 -39.49 -63.97
CA ALA A 275 -17.17 -39.74 -65.19
C ALA A 275 -18.15 -40.89 -64.91
N PRO A 276 -19.33 -40.93 -65.58
CA PRO A 276 -20.45 -41.82 -65.25
C PRO A 276 -20.12 -43.31 -65.31
#